data_AF-A0A699WAR9-F1
#
_entry.id   AF-A0A699WAR9-F1
#
_cell.length_a   1.000
_cell.length_b   1.000
_cell.length_c   1.000
_cell.angle_alpha   90.00
_cell.angle_beta   90.00
_cell.angle_gamma   90.00
#
_symmetry.space_group_name_H-M   'P 1'
#
loop_
_entity.id
_entity.type
_entity.pdbx_description
1 polymer ?
#
loop_
_entity_poly.entity_id
_entity_poly.type
_entity_poly.pdbx_seq_one_letter_code
_entity_poly.pdbx_strand_id
1 'polypeptide(L)'
;SDEEVVIALNEKQLSKHAYIKVKTMVRDENDDLVPKIIETVAGRVLFNQLVPREVGFVDELLTKKKLQQIISMVFKRTGMARTAQFLDDIKTLGFQSAYKGGLSMGLGDIQIPKEKDELIKQAQADVAAVTQNYQMGLIT
;
A
#
# COMPACT_ATOMS: atom_id res chain seq x y z
N SER A 1 0.58 20.14 14.18
CA SER A 1 0.23 20.64 12.84
C SER A 1 0.82 19.72 11.78
N ASP A 2 0.31 19.73 10.55
CA ASP A 2 0.93 19.04 9.41
C ASP A 2 2.38 19.51 9.16
N GLU A 3 2.64 20.81 9.31
CA GLU A 3 3.98 21.40 9.23
C GLU A 3 4.96 20.85 10.28
N GLU A 4 4.52 20.69 11.53
CA GLU A 4 5.34 20.14 12.61
C GLU A 4 5.75 18.68 12.35
N VAL A 5 4.85 17.88 11.75
CA VAL A 5 5.15 16.49 11.37
C VAL A 5 6.25 16.47 10.31
N VAL A 6 6.22 17.40 9.35
CA VAL A 6 7.24 17.50 8.29
C VAL A 6 8.59 17.92 8.87
N ILE A 7 8.61 18.88 9.79
CA ILE A 7 9.83 19.31 10.50
C ILE A 7 10.42 18.12 11.27
N ALA A 8 9.60 17.41 12.05
CA ALA A 8 10.07 16.26 12.83
C ALA A 8 10.61 15.12 11.95
N LEU A 9 10.01 14.89 10.78
CA LEU A 9 10.51 13.92 9.79
C LEU A 9 11.84 14.35 9.17
N ASN A 10 12.01 15.64 8.86
CA ASN A 10 13.24 16.19 8.30
C ASN A 10 14.40 16.15 9.31
N GLU A 11 14.12 16.41 10.58
CA GLU A 11 15.08 16.31 11.69
C GLU A 11 15.34 14.87 12.14
N LYS A 12 14.70 13.87 11.51
CA LYS A 12 14.79 12.44 11.84
C LYS A 12 14.39 12.10 13.28
N GLN A 13 13.59 12.97 13.92
CA GLN A 13 13.02 12.73 15.24
C GLN A 13 11.79 11.80 15.19
N LEU A 14 11.22 11.61 13.99
CA LEU A 14 10.04 10.78 13.77
C LEU A 14 10.27 9.78 12.62
N SER A 15 9.78 8.55 12.80
CA SER A 15 9.73 7.57 11.71
C SER A 15 8.54 7.82 10.79
N LYS A 16 8.70 7.58 9.48
CA LYS A 16 7.61 7.66 8.50
C LYS A 16 6.44 6.72 8.81
N HIS A 17 6.70 5.63 9.51
CA HIS A 17 5.68 4.63 9.86
C HIS A 17 5.18 4.77 11.31
N ALA A 18 5.61 5.81 12.03
CA ALA A 18 5.16 6.05 13.39
C ALA A 18 3.70 6.50 13.40
N TYR A 19 2.93 5.96 14.36
CA TYR A 19 1.58 6.41 14.67
C TYR A 19 1.62 7.78 15.34
N ILE A 20 0.79 8.69 14.85
CA ILE A 20 0.68 10.07 15.32
C ILE A 20 -0.78 10.50 15.37
N LYS A 21 -1.07 11.50 16.22
CA LYS A 21 -2.34 12.20 16.22
C LYS A 21 -2.14 13.58 15.59
N VAL A 22 -2.87 13.87 14.52
CA VAL A 22 -2.74 15.12 13.78
C VAL A 22 -4.11 15.76 13.58
N LYS A 23 -4.18 17.08 13.74
CA LYS A 23 -5.36 17.89 13.41
C LYS A 23 -5.33 18.19 11.92
N THR A 24 -6.36 17.77 11.19
CA THR A 24 -6.46 17.96 9.75
C THR A 24 -7.91 18.16 9.31
N MET A 25 -8.10 18.61 8.07
CA MET A 25 -9.42 18.73 7.45
C MET A 25 -9.83 17.37 6.88
N VAL A 26 -10.77 16.72 7.55
CA VAL A 26 -11.35 15.45 7.11
C VAL A 26 -12.71 15.73 6.52
N ARG A 27 -13.06 14.96 5.49
CA ARG A 27 -14.37 15.02 4.87
C ARG A 27 -15.32 14.09 5.62
N ASP A 28 -16.41 14.62 6.13
CA ASP A 28 -17.42 13.87 6.89
C ASP A 28 -18.45 13.20 5.97
N GLU A 29 -19.36 12.40 6.54
CA GLU A 29 -20.43 11.70 5.81
C GLU A 29 -21.36 12.65 5.03
N ASN A 30 -21.50 13.90 5.48
CA ASN A 30 -22.31 14.95 4.85
C ASN A 30 -21.59 15.68 3.69
N ASP A 31 -20.40 15.23 3.31
CA ASP A 31 -19.56 15.86 2.29
C ASP A 31 -19.03 17.27 2.66
N ASP A 32 -18.98 17.57 3.96
CA ASP A 32 -18.40 18.81 4.49
C ASP A 32 -16.98 18.59 5.02
N LEU A 33 -16.12 19.60 4.87
CA LEU A 33 -14.76 19.59 5.41
C LEU A 33 -14.78 20.07 6.86
N VAL A 34 -14.48 19.16 7.79
CA VAL A 34 -14.46 19.45 9.22
C VAL A 34 -13.05 19.29 9.79
N PRO A 35 -12.59 20.22 10.66
CA PRO A 35 -11.33 20.07 11.35
C PRO A 35 -11.47 18.99 12.43
N LYS A 36 -10.77 17.86 12.26
CA LYS A 36 -10.79 16.73 13.18
C LYS A 36 -9.38 16.29 13.56
N ILE A 37 -9.22 15.80 14.78
CA ILE A 37 -8.00 15.12 15.21
C ILE A 37 -8.17 13.64 14.86
N ILE A 38 -7.28 13.13 14.02
CA ILE A 38 -7.27 11.73 13.59
C ILE A 38 -5.96 11.06 14.01
N GLU A 39 -6.04 9.74 14.21
CA GLU A 39 -4.88 8.90 14.41
C GLU A 39 -4.46 8.29 13.07
N THR A 40 -3.23 8.57 12.66
CA THR A 40 -2.70 8.18 11.35
C THR A 40 -1.20 7.89 11.47
N VAL A 41 -0.51 7.64 10.35
CA VAL A 41 0.95 7.49 10.30
C VAL A 41 1.61 8.70 9.66
N ALA A 42 2.80 9.06 10.14
CA ALA A 42 3.52 10.26 9.70
C ALA A 42 3.71 10.36 8.16
N GLY A 43 3.97 9.23 7.50
CA GLY A 43 4.12 9.18 6.04
C GLY A 43 2.85 9.53 5.26
N ARG A 44 1.65 9.30 5.83
CA ARG A 44 0.38 9.69 5.19
C ARG A 44 0.23 11.21 5.18
N VAL A 45 0.80 11.92 6.15
CA VAL A 45 0.79 13.40 6.16
C VAL A 45 1.53 13.95 4.94
N LEU A 46 2.71 13.38 4.61
CA LEU A 46 3.47 13.78 3.41
C LEU A 46 2.68 13.58 2.11
N PHE A 47 1.96 12.47 1.99
CA PHE A 47 1.09 12.23 0.84
C PHE A 47 -0.04 13.27 0.77
N ASN A 48 -0.65 13.57 1.91
CA ASN A 48 -1.76 14.53 2.00
C ASN A 48 -1.36 15.98 1.73
N GLN A 49 -0.07 16.34 1.78
CA GLN A 49 0.39 17.65 1.31
C GLN A 49 0.17 17.86 -0.19
N LEU A 50 0.13 16.77 -0.96
CA LEU A 50 -0.08 16.81 -2.42
C LEU A 50 -1.57 16.64 -2.77
N VAL A 51 -2.38 16.12 -1.83
CA VAL A 51 -3.81 15.94 -2.03
C VAL A 51 -4.49 17.33 -2.06
N PRO A 52 -5.32 17.62 -3.08
CA PRO A 52 -6.07 18.86 -3.12
C PRO A 52 -6.97 19.04 -1.90
N ARG A 53 -7.03 20.27 -1.36
CA ARG A 53 -7.80 20.58 -0.13
C ARG A 53 -9.28 20.21 -0.24
N GLU A 54 -9.83 20.30 -1.45
CA GLU A 54 -11.21 19.96 -1.79
C GLU A 54 -11.53 18.48 -1.54
N VAL A 55 -10.52 17.61 -1.58
CA VAL A 55 -10.69 16.16 -1.35
C VAL A 55 -10.76 15.84 0.14
N GLY A 56 -10.06 16.60 0.97
CA GLY A 56 -9.87 16.30 2.38
C GLY A 56 -8.79 15.24 2.61
N PHE A 57 -8.52 14.95 3.89
CA PHE A 57 -7.47 14.03 4.28
C PHE A 57 -7.79 12.57 3.89
N VAL A 58 -6.86 11.92 3.22
CA VAL A 58 -6.90 10.51 2.83
C VAL A 58 -6.12 9.67 3.82
N ASP A 59 -6.83 8.87 4.62
CA ASP A 59 -6.24 7.99 5.63
C ASP A 59 -6.34 6.49 5.25
N GLU A 60 -5.69 6.10 4.16
CA GLU A 60 -5.71 4.72 3.68
C GLU A 60 -4.31 4.13 3.43
N LEU A 61 -4.23 2.80 3.39
CA LEU A 61 -3.07 2.11 2.85
C LEU A 61 -3.06 2.25 1.32
N LEU A 62 -2.04 2.89 0.77
CA LEU A 62 -1.91 3.23 -0.64
C LEU A 62 -1.52 2.02 -1.50
N THR A 63 -2.44 1.06 -1.64
CA THR A 63 -2.34 0.00 -2.64
C THR A 63 -2.65 0.55 -4.05
N LYS A 64 -2.24 -0.17 -5.10
CA LYS A 64 -2.58 0.19 -6.49
C LYS A 64 -4.07 0.49 -6.68
N LYS A 65 -4.94 -0.38 -6.14
CA LYS A 65 -6.40 -0.23 -6.24
C LYS A 65 -6.90 1.01 -5.49
N LYS A 66 -6.42 1.23 -4.26
CA LYS A 66 -6.80 2.41 -3.47
C LYS A 66 -6.33 3.70 -4.13
N LEU A 67 -5.12 3.73 -4.69
CA LEU A 67 -4.61 4.89 -5.41
C LEU A 67 -5.48 5.25 -6.63
N GLN A 68 -5.92 4.25 -7.41
CA GLN A 68 -6.87 4.48 -8.51
C GLN A 68 -8.20 5.09 -8.04
N GLN A 69 -8.71 4.64 -6.89
CA GLN A 69 -9.93 5.21 -6.29
C GLN A 69 -9.73 6.65 -5.84
N ILE A 70 -8.58 6.95 -5.22
CA ILE A 70 -8.21 8.31 -4.79
C ILE A 70 -8.08 9.24 -6.00
N ILE A 71 -7.40 8.83 -7.06
CA ILE A 71 -7.29 9.61 -8.31
C ILE A 71 -8.69 9.89 -8.88
N SER A 72 -9.56 8.88 -8.90
CA SER A 72 -10.94 9.04 -9.37
C SER A 72 -11.73 10.04 -8.52
N MET A 73 -11.52 10.03 -7.21
CA MET A 73 -12.13 10.99 -6.27
C MET A 73 -11.60 12.41 -6.50
N VAL A 74 -10.29 12.57 -6.68
CA VAL A 74 -9.65 13.86 -6.97
C VAL A 74 -10.19 14.43 -8.28
N PHE A 75 -10.34 13.61 -9.31
CA PHE A 75 -10.93 13.99 -10.59
C PHE A 75 -12.35 14.51 -10.46
N LYS A 76 -13.21 13.77 -9.74
CA LYS A 76 -14.61 14.18 -9.52
C LYS A 76 -14.73 15.51 -8.80
N ARG A 77 -13.80 15.84 -7.89
CA ARG A 77 -13.90 17.04 -7.04
C ARG A 77 -13.17 18.25 -7.60
N THR A 78 -12.08 18.05 -8.35
CA THR A 78 -11.18 19.14 -8.75
C THR A 78 -11.06 19.32 -10.26
N GLY A 79 -11.63 18.40 -11.04
CA GLY A 79 -11.56 18.43 -12.49
C GLY A 79 -10.20 18.05 -13.07
N MET A 80 -10.08 18.19 -14.38
CA MET A 80 -8.98 17.63 -15.16
C MET A 80 -7.62 18.27 -14.83
N ALA A 81 -7.53 19.59 -14.85
CA ALA A 81 -6.26 20.31 -14.70
C ALA A 81 -5.59 20.01 -13.34
N ARG A 82 -6.35 20.07 -12.25
CA ARG A 82 -5.83 19.82 -10.90
C ARG A 82 -5.51 18.35 -10.66
N THR A 83 -6.25 17.45 -11.29
CA THR A 83 -5.93 16.01 -11.27
C THR A 83 -4.64 15.70 -12.01
N ALA A 84 -4.40 16.34 -13.16
CA ALA A 84 -3.15 16.15 -13.91
C ALA A 84 -1.93 16.55 -13.06
N GLN A 85 -2.02 17.70 -12.37
CA GLN A 85 -0.99 18.13 -11.42
C GLN A 85 -0.79 17.10 -10.30
N PHE A 86 -1.87 16.65 -9.68
CA PHE A 86 -1.82 15.63 -8.62
C PHE A 86 -1.16 14.32 -9.08
N LEU A 87 -1.40 13.89 -10.32
CA LEU A 87 -0.76 12.70 -10.89
C LEU A 87 0.76 12.88 -11.02
N ASP A 88 1.21 14.04 -11.48
CA ASP A 88 2.65 14.36 -11.58
C ASP A 88 3.32 14.46 -10.20
N ASP A 89 2.62 15.02 -9.22
CA ASP A 89 3.09 15.13 -7.84
C ASP A 89 3.26 13.74 -7.21
N ILE A 90 2.26 12.86 -7.33
CA ILE A 90 2.34 11.48 -6.82
C ILE A 90 3.41 10.68 -7.55
N LYS A 91 3.54 10.85 -8.88
CA LYS A 91 4.60 10.20 -9.66
C LYS A 91 5.97 10.54 -9.07
N THR A 92 6.21 11.83 -8.83
CA THR A 92 7.47 12.32 -8.26
C THR A 92 7.69 11.78 -6.84
N LEU A 93 6.70 11.90 -5.96
CA LEU A 93 6.77 11.39 -4.59
C LEU A 93 7.02 9.87 -4.56
N GLY A 94 6.34 9.12 -5.43
CA GLY A 94 6.44 7.67 -5.55
C GLY A 94 7.83 7.24 -5.97
N PHE A 95 8.38 7.83 -7.04
CA PHE A 95 9.74 7.50 -7.49
C PHE A 95 10.80 7.87 -6.46
N GLN A 96 10.71 9.04 -5.83
CA GLN A 96 11.64 9.44 -4.77
C GLN A 96 11.55 8.51 -3.55
N SER A 97 10.35 8.10 -3.17
CA SER A 97 10.12 7.19 -2.04
C SER A 97 10.61 5.78 -2.35
N ALA A 98 10.40 5.29 -3.57
CA ALA A 98 10.92 4.00 -4.02
C ALA A 98 12.46 3.98 -4.04
N TYR A 99 13.07 5.03 -4.59
CA TYR A 99 14.53 5.17 -4.60
C TYR A 99 15.12 5.18 -3.19
N LYS A 100 14.55 5.99 -2.29
CA LYS A 100 14.99 6.05 -0.87
C LYS A 100 14.65 4.76 -0.10
N GLY A 101 13.64 4.03 -0.52
CA GLY A 101 13.19 2.78 0.12
C GLY A 101 14.18 1.63 -0.06
N GLY A 102 15.04 1.69 -1.08
CA GLY A 102 16.11 0.71 -1.27
C GLY A 102 15.60 -0.73 -1.45
N LEU A 103 14.39 -0.90 -1.98
CA LEU A 103 13.80 -2.22 -2.23
C LEU A 103 14.69 -2.98 -3.22
N SER A 104 15.19 -4.12 -2.78
CA SER A 104 16.02 -5.04 -3.55
C SER A 104 15.52 -6.47 -3.34
N MET A 105 16.06 -7.42 -4.09
CA MET A 105 15.71 -8.83 -3.97
C MET A 105 16.98 -9.67 -4.07
N GLY A 106 17.19 -10.54 -3.08
CA GLY A 106 18.28 -11.51 -3.03
C GLY A 106 17.77 -12.92 -2.77
N LEU A 107 18.68 -13.90 -2.76
CA LEU A 107 18.34 -15.29 -2.46
C LEU A 107 17.74 -15.48 -1.07
N GLY A 108 18.12 -14.64 -0.09
CA GLY A 108 17.58 -14.69 1.27
C GLY A 108 16.11 -14.28 1.38
N ASP A 109 15.58 -13.54 0.41
CA ASP A 109 14.16 -13.15 0.37
C ASP A 109 13.26 -14.31 -0.12
N ILE A 110 13.86 -15.37 -0.67
CA ILE A 110 13.17 -16.56 -1.15
C ILE A 110 13.03 -17.54 0.02
N GLN A 111 11.89 -17.46 0.72
CA GLN A 111 11.57 -18.38 1.79
C GLN A 111 11.05 -19.70 1.23
N ILE A 112 11.78 -20.80 1.47
CA ILE A 112 11.32 -22.15 1.14
C ILE A 112 10.36 -22.62 2.25
N PRO A 113 9.09 -22.95 1.93
CA PRO A 113 8.15 -23.45 2.93
C PRO A 113 8.64 -24.75 3.56
N LYS A 114 8.49 -24.88 4.87
CA LYS A 114 8.90 -26.10 5.62
C LYS A 114 8.16 -27.36 5.16
N GLU A 115 6.93 -27.18 4.69
CA GLU A 115 6.03 -28.25 4.23
C GLU A 115 6.39 -28.78 2.84
N LYS A 116 7.29 -28.12 2.10
CA LYS A 116 7.61 -28.46 0.70
C LYS A 116 7.95 -29.95 0.52
N ASP A 117 8.84 -30.48 1.35
CA ASP A 117 9.32 -31.86 1.21
C ASP A 117 8.23 -32.88 1.55
N GLU A 118 7.32 -32.55 2.47
CA GLU A 118 6.18 -33.38 2.82
C GLU A 118 5.17 -33.43 1.67
N LEU A 119 4.81 -32.28 1.12
CA LEU A 119 3.89 -32.18 -0.03
C LEU A 119 4.44 -32.92 -1.26
N ILE A 120 5.75 -32.86 -1.51
CA ILE A 120 6.39 -33.60 -2.61
C ILE A 120 6.30 -35.11 -2.36
N LYS A 121 6.60 -35.58 -1.15
CA LYS A 121 6.53 -37.00 -0.82
C LYS A 121 5.11 -37.53 -0.93
N GLN A 122 4.12 -36.77 -0.47
CA GLN A 122 2.72 -37.14 -0.57
C GLN A 122 2.30 -37.28 -2.05
N ALA A 123 2.59 -36.29 -2.88
CA ALA A 123 2.27 -36.35 -4.30
C ALA A 123 2.97 -37.52 -5.02
N GLN A 124 4.22 -37.83 -4.66
CA GLN A 124 4.93 -39.00 -5.20
C GLN A 124 4.26 -40.32 -4.80
N ALA A 125 3.79 -40.44 -3.56
CA ALA A 125 3.07 -41.62 -3.09
C ALA A 125 1.73 -41.79 -3.84
N ASP A 126 0.99 -40.69 -4.04
CA ASP A 126 -0.27 -40.71 -4.78
C ASP A 126 -0.06 -41.16 -6.23
N VAL A 127 0.96 -40.61 -6.91
CA VAL A 127 1.33 -41.01 -8.27
C VAL A 127 1.76 -42.48 -8.34
N ALA A 128 2.51 -42.96 -7.35
CA ALA A 128 2.91 -44.36 -7.29
C ALA A 128 1.69 -45.29 -7.15
N ALA A 129 0.72 -44.94 -6.29
CA ALA A 129 -0.52 -45.70 -6.13
C ALA A 129 -1.34 -45.75 -7.43
N VAL A 130 -1.47 -44.62 -8.13
CA VAL A 130 -2.15 -44.55 -9.43
C VAL A 130 -1.42 -45.42 -10.47
N THR A 131 -0.10 -45.31 -10.54
CA THR A 131 0.72 -46.08 -11.50
C THR A 131 0.59 -47.58 -11.25
N GLN A 132 0.58 -48.00 -9.99
CA GLN A 132 0.38 -49.39 -9.60
C GLN A 132 -1.01 -49.89 -10.01
N ASN A 133 -2.06 -49.10 -9.75
CA ASN A 133 -3.43 -49.45 -10.16
C ASN A 133 -3.55 -49.59 -11.69
N TYR A 134 -2.88 -48.71 -12.45
CA TYR A 134 -2.81 -48.80 -13.91
C TYR A 134 -2.10 -50.08 -14.38
N GLN A 135 -0.94 -50.40 -13.78
CA GLN A 135 -0.20 -51.62 -14.10
C GLN A 135 -0.98 -52.91 -13.76
N MET A 136 -1.82 -52.86 -12.73
CA MET A 136 -2.72 -53.95 -12.36
C MET A 136 -3.98 -54.02 -13.24
N GLY A 137 -4.18 -53.07 -14.17
CA GLY A 137 -5.38 -52.99 -15.02
C GLY A 137 -6.65 -52.58 -14.28
N LEU A 138 -6.54 -52.04 -13.05
CA LEU A 138 -7.67 -51.55 -12.25
C LEU A 138 -8.22 -50.22 -12.79
N ILE A 139 -7.38 -49.45 -13.47
CA ILE A 139 -7.70 -48.15 -14.09
C ILE A 139 -7.00 -48.05 -15.47
N THR A 140 -7.55 -47.25 -16.38
CA THR A 140 -7.06 -47.05 -17.76
C THR A 140 -6.58 -45.63 -18.02
#